data_AF-Q7MXP3-F1
#
_entry.id   AF-Q7MXP3-F1
#
_cell.length_a   1.000
_cell.length_b   1.000
_cell.length_c   1.000
_cell.angle_alpha   90.00
_cell.angle_beta   90.00
_cell.angle_gamma   90.00
#
_symmetry.space_group_name_H-M   'P 1'
#
loop_
_entity.id
_entity.type
_entity.pdbx_description
1 polymer ?
#
loop_
_entity_poly.entity_id
_entity_poly.type
_entity_poly.pdbx_seq_one_letter_code
_entity_poly.pdbx_strand_id
1 'polypeptide(L)'
;MLSYHTDIPTDLPLLRQAVEAIRREESGGAVPDSDRPRVIYEARNRLYAIRTAQGEQVVKSFRIPIAIQRVVYSFFRPSKAARSYRNAIRLGRCGIGTPRPSGYAIEREKGLLCRSYYVCESMHDCRDIRLSMQGVEGGEALLRALAGFIARMHRAGIHHIDLSPGNVLYRTDEKGEYSFYLIDLNRMKFYDKPIVGRKAYANFARLSFCPAVSKQLAEYYAEAQGLNTDGVVQGVQSESDRFFRSKVRKYARKALVREQKRMSRSAFRRAYIRYRSVRLIRKLTGCTRLFRIENDLYTSYLEVGDLRHTLKRAEGYSSPKNVQ
;
A
#
# COMPACT_ATOMS: atom_id res chain seq x y z
N MET A 1 -17.43 25.92 1.18
CA MET A 1 -16.93 26.24 2.53
C MET A 1 -15.76 25.34 2.86
N LEU A 2 -14.61 25.92 3.20
CA LEU A 2 -13.41 25.21 3.62
C LEU A 2 -13.27 25.30 5.15
N SER A 3 -12.98 24.18 5.80
CA SER A 3 -12.82 24.09 7.26
C SER A 3 -11.51 23.38 7.60
N TYR A 4 -10.84 23.83 8.66
CA TYR A 4 -9.52 23.36 9.09
C TYR A 4 -9.62 22.74 10.48
N HIS A 5 -8.86 21.67 10.72
CA HIS A 5 -8.95 20.86 11.93
C HIS A 5 -7.55 20.43 12.35
N THR A 6 -7.17 20.69 13.59
CA THR A 6 -5.92 20.23 14.21
C THR A 6 -6.08 20.24 15.74
N ASP A 7 -5.42 19.29 16.40
CA ASP A 7 -5.27 19.22 17.86
C ASP A 7 -4.06 20.07 18.33
N ILE A 8 -3.32 20.70 17.39
CA ILE A 8 -2.12 21.50 17.64
C ILE A 8 -2.41 22.95 17.20
N PRO A 9 -2.87 23.85 18.09
CA PRO A 9 -3.32 25.20 17.71
C PRO A 9 -2.26 26.03 16.97
N THR A 10 -0.98 25.84 17.32
CA THR A 10 0.16 26.53 16.68
C THR A 10 0.36 26.16 15.21
N ASP A 11 -0.20 25.03 14.76
CA ASP A 11 -0.10 24.59 13.36
C ASP A 11 -1.22 25.14 12.47
N LEU A 12 -2.24 25.79 13.04
CA LEU A 12 -3.39 26.28 12.28
C LEU A 12 -3.00 27.30 11.18
N PRO A 13 -2.10 28.27 11.41
CA PRO A 13 -1.65 29.18 10.35
C PRO A 13 -0.97 28.45 9.19
N LEU A 14 -0.06 27.51 9.50
CA LEU A 14 0.63 26.67 8.52
C LEU A 14 -0.36 25.82 7.73
N LEU A 15 -1.32 25.21 8.41
CA LEU A 15 -2.34 24.38 7.78
C LEU A 15 -3.18 25.18 6.78
N ARG A 16 -3.52 26.43 7.12
CA ARG A 16 -4.23 27.36 6.22
C ARG A 16 -3.39 27.71 5.00
N GLN A 17 -2.15 28.16 5.21
CA GLN A 17 -1.20 28.50 4.15
C GLN A 17 -1.06 27.32 3.16
N ALA A 18 -0.73 26.14 3.67
CA ALA A 18 -0.46 24.96 2.86
C ALA A 18 -1.69 24.56 2.03
N VAL A 19 -2.86 24.44 2.64
CA VAL A 19 -4.08 23.99 1.94
C VAL A 19 -4.57 25.03 0.94
N GLU A 20 -4.47 26.32 1.25
CA GLU A 20 -4.88 27.38 0.32
C GLU A 20 -3.98 27.44 -0.92
N ALA A 21 -2.66 27.31 -0.76
CA ALA A 21 -1.74 27.22 -1.88
C ALA A 21 -2.07 26.05 -2.81
N ILE A 22 -2.31 24.85 -2.25
CA ILE A 22 -2.72 23.67 -3.03
C ILE A 22 -4.07 23.90 -3.73
N ARG A 23 -5.04 24.50 -3.03
CA ARG A 23 -6.37 24.75 -3.60
C ARG A 23 -6.32 25.74 -4.77
N ARG A 24 -5.44 26.74 -4.72
CA ARG A 24 -5.20 27.69 -5.83
C ARG A 24 -4.55 26.97 -7.02
N GLU A 25 -3.49 26.20 -6.77
CA GLU A 25 -2.80 25.38 -7.78
C GLU A 25 -3.78 24.42 -8.48
N GLU A 26 -4.60 23.69 -7.71
CA GLU A 26 -5.60 22.76 -8.26
C GLU A 26 -6.74 23.46 -9.04
N SER A 27 -6.93 24.76 -8.85
CA SER A 27 -7.92 25.57 -9.56
C SER A 27 -7.33 26.33 -10.76
N GLY A 28 -6.02 26.19 -11.02
CA GLY A 28 -5.32 26.94 -12.07
C GLY A 28 -5.09 28.42 -11.74
N GLY A 29 -5.18 28.81 -10.47
CA GLY A 29 -4.90 30.17 -10.02
C GLY A 29 -3.40 30.42 -9.84
N ALA A 30 -2.98 31.67 -9.98
CA ALA A 30 -1.59 32.07 -9.70
C ALA A 30 -1.24 31.84 -8.21
N VAL A 31 -0.10 31.19 -7.97
CA VAL A 31 0.51 31.04 -6.64
C VAL A 31 1.85 31.77 -6.70
N PRO A 32 2.17 32.65 -5.72
CA PRO A 32 3.50 33.28 -5.65
C PRO A 32 4.61 32.23 -5.68
N ASP A 33 5.70 32.49 -6.39
CA ASP A 33 6.78 31.51 -6.56
C ASP A 33 7.40 31.06 -5.22
N SER A 34 7.40 31.92 -4.19
CA SER A 34 7.86 31.60 -2.84
C SER A 34 7.01 30.55 -2.12
N ASP A 35 5.72 30.43 -2.47
CA ASP A 35 4.75 29.51 -1.87
C ASP A 35 4.32 28.40 -2.86
N ARG A 36 4.97 28.31 -4.02
CA ARG A 36 4.52 27.43 -5.10
C ARG A 36 4.70 25.96 -4.71
N PRO A 37 3.61 25.18 -4.66
CA PRO A 37 3.72 23.79 -4.28
C PRO A 37 4.32 22.94 -5.41
N ARG A 38 5.22 22.03 -5.05
CA ARG A 38 5.81 21.05 -5.97
C ARG A 38 4.99 19.77 -5.97
N VAL A 39 4.51 19.32 -7.12
CA VAL A 39 3.83 18.03 -7.25
C VAL A 39 4.86 16.89 -7.07
N ILE A 40 4.70 16.09 -6.02
CA ILE A 40 5.55 14.92 -5.75
C ILE A 40 4.96 13.65 -6.35
N TYR A 41 3.62 13.56 -6.40
CA TYR A 41 2.94 12.38 -6.90
C TYR A 41 1.56 12.74 -7.46
N GLU A 42 1.27 12.25 -8.66
CA GLU A 42 -0.01 12.44 -9.31
C GLU A 42 -0.60 11.11 -9.79
N ALA A 43 -1.67 10.68 -9.12
CA ALA A 43 -2.50 9.57 -9.59
C ALA A 43 -3.96 9.77 -9.13
N ARG A 44 -4.54 8.79 -8.43
CA ARG A 44 -5.89 8.94 -7.87
C ARG A 44 -5.95 10.05 -6.81
N ASN A 45 -4.86 10.25 -6.06
CA ASN A 45 -4.67 11.33 -5.11
C ASN A 45 -3.45 12.13 -5.62
N ARG A 46 -3.33 13.38 -5.18
CA ARG A 46 -2.16 14.22 -5.44
C ARG A 46 -1.39 14.47 -4.15
N LEU A 47 -0.07 14.41 -4.23
CA LEU A 47 0.84 14.80 -3.14
C LEU A 47 1.61 16.03 -3.59
N TYR A 48 1.65 17.03 -2.72
CA TYR A 48 2.38 18.28 -2.94
C TYR A 48 3.39 18.48 -1.81
N ALA A 49 4.58 18.97 -2.13
CA ALA A 49 5.52 19.53 -1.18
C ALA A 49 5.38 21.05 -1.17
N ILE A 50 5.37 21.65 0.01
CA ILE A 50 5.37 23.09 0.17
C ILE A 50 6.28 23.49 1.33
N ARG A 51 7.10 24.52 1.15
CA ARG A 51 7.93 25.07 2.23
C ARG A 51 7.09 26.03 3.08
N THR A 52 7.23 25.92 4.38
CA THR A 52 6.52 26.73 5.37
C THR A 52 7.52 27.22 6.42
N ALA A 53 7.08 28.08 7.34
CA ALA A 53 7.92 28.51 8.47
C ALA A 53 8.41 27.35 9.36
N GLN A 54 7.69 26.21 9.38
CA GLN A 54 8.08 25.00 10.13
C GLN A 54 8.82 23.97 9.24
N GLY A 55 9.38 24.38 8.09
CA GLY A 55 10.06 23.50 7.15
C GLY A 55 9.15 22.96 6.03
N GLU A 56 9.62 21.95 5.30
CA GLU A 56 8.87 21.36 4.17
C GLU A 56 7.74 20.45 4.68
N GLN A 57 6.55 20.70 4.17
CA GLN A 57 5.32 19.96 4.48
C GLN A 57 4.84 19.20 3.25
N VAL A 58 4.19 18.06 3.47
CA VAL A 58 3.50 17.29 2.45
C VAL A 58 2.00 17.44 2.61
N VAL A 59 1.34 17.88 1.55
CA VAL A 59 -0.13 17.96 1.47
C VAL A 59 -0.64 16.82 0.60
N LYS A 60 -1.42 15.92 1.20
CA LYS A 60 -2.14 14.86 0.50
C LYS A 60 -3.55 15.33 0.16
N SER A 61 -3.75 15.68 -1.10
CA SER A 61 -5.06 15.96 -1.69
C SER A 61 -5.75 14.66 -2.09
N PHE A 62 -6.83 14.32 -1.40
CA PHE A 62 -7.57 13.09 -1.67
C PHE A 62 -8.57 13.28 -2.80
N ARG A 63 -8.69 12.26 -3.67
CA ARG A 63 -9.72 12.24 -4.71
C ARG A 63 -11.10 12.56 -4.13
N ILE A 64 -11.81 13.43 -4.82
CA ILE A 64 -13.23 13.65 -4.64
C ILE A 64 -13.96 12.29 -4.73
N PRO A 65 -14.71 11.86 -3.70
CA PRO A 65 -15.46 10.61 -3.75
C PRO A 65 -16.52 10.66 -4.87
N ILE A 66 -16.86 9.50 -5.45
CA ILE A 66 -18.02 9.37 -6.35
C ILE A 66 -19.32 9.63 -5.56
N ALA A 67 -20.40 10.05 -6.22
CA ALA A 67 -21.62 10.56 -5.58
C ALA A 67 -22.14 9.72 -4.40
N ILE A 68 -22.28 8.40 -4.56
CA ILE A 68 -22.73 7.49 -3.49
C ILE A 68 -21.76 7.50 -2.29
N GLN A 69 -20.46 7.55 -2.55
CA GLN A 69 -19.46 7.64 -1.50
C GLN A 69 -19.46 9.02 -0.83
N ARG A 70 -19.82 10.11 -1.53
CA ARG A 70 -19.95 11.44 -0.93
C ARG A 70 -21.03 11.44 0.15
N VAL A 71 -22.18 10.80 -0.08
CA VAL A 71 -23.25 10.68 0.94
C VAL A 71 -22.74 9.92 2.17
N VAL A 72 -22.12 8.74 1.97
CA VAL A 72 -21.56 7.96 3.08
C VAL A 72 -20.48 8.74 3.85
N TYR A 73 -19.59 9.45 3.16
CA TYR A 73 -18.55 10.26 3.81
C TYR A 73 -19.04 11.60 4.40
N SER A 74 -20.20 12.08 3.97
CA SER A 74 -20.79 13.32 4.50
C SER A 74 -21.57 13.04 5.78
N PHE A 75 -22.22 11.88 5.90
CA PHE A 75 -23.16 11.60 7.00
C PHE A 75 -22.77 10.42 7.90
N PHE A 76 -21.97 9.47 7.44
CA PHE A 76 -21.76 8.20 8.16
C PHE A 76 -20.30 7.82 8.40
N ARG A 77 -19.34 8.47 7.71
CA ARG A 77 -17.92 8.09 7.82
C ARG A 77 -16.99 9.31 7.72
N PRO A 78 -16.00 9.45 8.62
CA PRO A 78 -15.00 10.51 8.50
C PRO A 78 -14.27 10.48 7.15
N SER A 79 -13.92 11.67 6.65
CA SER A 79 -13.14 11.85 5.42
C SER A 79 -11.80 11.11 5.50
N LYS A 80 -11.20 10.81 4.34
CA LYS A 80 -9.88 10.15 4.32
C LYS A 80 -8.82 10.97 5.05
N ALA A 81 -8.86 12.29 4.89
CA ALA A 81 -7.93 13.20 5.57
C ALA A 81 -8.11 13.17 7.10
N ALA A 82 -9.35 13.25 7.58
CA ALA A 82 -9.64 13.17 9.01
C ALA A 82 -9.17 11.83 9.61
N ARG A 83 -9.38 10.72 8.88
CA ARG A 83 -8.87 9.40 9.32
C ARG A 83 -7.35 9.34 9.33
N SER A 84 -6.67 9.88 8.31
CA SER A 84 -5.21 9.92 8.29
C SER A 84 -4.67 10.66 9.51
N TYR A 85 -5.22 11.85 9.80
CA TYR A 85 -4.81 12.67 10.93
C TYR A 85 -5.02 11.96 12.27
N ARG A 86 -6.24 11.47 12.53
CA ARG A 86 -6.55 10.75 13.79
C ARG A 86 -5.70 9.50 13.97
N ASN A 87 -5.43 8.77 12.89
CA ASN A 87 -4.57 7.60 12.94
C ASN A 87 -3.11 7.99 13.20
N ALA A 88 -2.60 9.08 12.62
CA ALA A 88 -1.26 9.58 12.90
C ALA A 88 -1.08 9.96 14.38
N ILE A 89 -2.04 10.70 14.96
CA ILE A 89 -2.05 11.03 16.39
C ILE A 89 -2.05 9.76 17.25
N ARG A 90 -2.90 8.78 16.90
CA ARG A 90 -2.97 7.50 17.63
C ARG A 90 -1.67 6.69 17.51
N LEU A 91 -1.00 6.70 16.36
CA LEU A 91 0.30 6.05 16.18
C LEU A 91 1.37 6.67 17.06
N GLY A 92 1.44 8.01 17.11
CA GLY A 92 2.36 8.74 17.99
C GLY A 92 2.17 8.36 19.46
N ARG A 93 0.92 8.28 19.93
CA ARG A 93 0.60 7.83 21.31
C ARG A 93 1.01 6.37 21.59
N CYS A 94 1.10 5.53 20.55
CA CYS A 94 1.56 4.15 20.66
C CYS A 94 3.08 3.99 20.45
N GLY A 95 3.83 5.09 20.28
CA GLY A 95 5.26 5.04 19.98
C GLY A 95 5.58 4.42 18.60
N ILE A 96 4.62 4.43 17.67
CA ILE A 96 4.83 3.96 16.29
C ILE A 96 5.09 5.15 15.39
N GLY A 97 6.23 5.12 14.68
CA GLY A 97 6.65 6.21 13.82
C GLY A 97 5.67 6.49 12.67
N THR A 98 5.45 7.78 12.43
CA THR A 98 4.71 8.36 11.31
C THR A 98 5.21 9.80 11.13
N PRO A 99 5.14 10.41 9.93
CA PRO A 99 5.39 11.85 9.79
C PRO A 99 4.50 12.65 10.74
N ARG A 100 5.04 13.70 11.38
CA ARG A 100 4.28 14.52 12.33
C ARG A 100 3.07 15.14 11.63
N PRO A 101 1.85 14.89 12.12
CA PRO A 101 0.65 15.42 11.49
C PRO A 101 0.43 16.88 11.91
N SER A 102 0.30 17.79 10.94
CA SER A 102 0.02 19.22 11.20
C SER A 102 -1.49 19.51 11.23
N GLY A 103 -2.28 18.72 10.49
CA GLY A 103 -3.74 18.86 10.49
C GLY A 103 -4.45 18.27 9.28
N TYR A 104 -5.73 18.56 9.16
CA TYR A 104 -6.50 18.27 7.96
C TYR A 104 -7.52 19.37 7.64
N ALA A 105 -7.91 19.47 6.38
CA ALA A 105 -8.95 20.36 5.92
C ALA A 105 -10.04 19.62 5.14
N ILE A 106 -11.26 20.15 5.22
CA ILE A 106 -12.44 19.62 4.52
C ILE A 106 -13.10 20.76 3.75
N GLU A 107 -13.22 20.58 2.44
CA GLU A 107 -14.00 21.44 1.56
C GLU A 107 -15.37 20.82 1.30
N ARG A 108 -16.42 21.61 1.54
CA ARG A 108 -17.80 21.24 1.23
C ARG A 108 -18.42 22.19 0.21
N GLU A 109 -19.18 21.63 -0.71
CA GLU A 109 -20.02 22.34 -1.67
C GLU A 109 -21.45 21.90 -1.47
N LYS A 110 -22.38 22.85 -1.28
CA LYS A 110 -23.80 22.57 -0.98
C LYS A 110 -23.98 21.53 0.14
N GLY A 111 -23.15 21.62 1.19
CA GLY A 111 -23.15 20.70 2.34
C GLY A 111 -22.45 19.35 2.13
N LEU A 112 -22.10 18.98 0.89
CA LEU A 112 -21.49 17.69 0.57
C LEU A 112 -19.96 17.76 0.56
N LEU A 113 -19.30 16.69 1.00
CA LEU A 113 -17.84 16.54 0.91
C LEU A 113 -17.38 16.64 -0.56
N CYS A 114 -16.61 17.69 -0.87
CA CYS A 114 -15.95 17.88 -2.15
C CYS A 114 -14.50 17.37 -2.07
N ARG A 115 -13.61 18.15 -1.43
CA ARG A 115 -12.19 17.81 -1.26
C ARG A 115 -11.82 17.63 0.21
N SER A 116 -10.74 16.90 0.45
CA SER A 116 -10.16 16.79 1.79
C SER A 116 -8.65 16.71 1.68
N TYR A 117 -7.95 17.39 2.58
CA TYR A 117 -6.51 17.55 2.57
C TYR A 117 -5.94 17.08 3.91
N TYR A 118 -4.88 16.27 3.87
CA TYR A 118 -4.09 15.90 5.07
C TYR A 118 -2.71 16.52 4.95
N VAL A 119 -2.24 17.18 6.00
CA VAL A 119 -0.93 17.85 6.04
C VAL A 119 -0.07 17.21 7.12
N CYS A 120 1.17 16.91 6.76
CA CYS A 120 2.18 16.39 7.68
C CYS A 120 3.58 16.85 7.23
N GLU A 121 4.56 16.67 8.10
CA GLU A 121 5.95 16.93 7.76
C GLU A 121 6.45 16.07 6.59
N SER A 122 7.39 16.63 5.82
CA SER A 122 8.10 15.93 4.75
C SER A 122 9.19 15.03 5.32
N MET A 123 9.24 13.77 4.85
CA MET A 123 10.27 12.78 5.19
C MET A 123 11.26 12.60 4.03
N HIS A 124 11.87 13.70 3.58
CA HIS A 124 12.73 13.72 2.38
C HIS A 124 14.05 12.95 2.57
N ASP A 125 14.46 12.73 3.81
CA ASP A 125 15.65 11.96 4.23
C ASP A 125 15.38 10.45 4.34
N CYS A 126 14.14 10.01 4.16
CA CYS A 126 13.75 8.62 4.32
C CYS A 126 13.68 7.85 3.00
N ARG A 127 13.95 6.54 3.08
CA ARG A 127 13.80 5.57 1.99
C ARG A 127 12.59 4.68 2.25
N ASP A 128 11.94 4.15 1.22
CA ASP A 128 10.94 3.10 1.38
C ASP A 128 11.57 1.70 1.31
N ILE A 129 10.91 0.69 1.88
CA ILE A 129 11.44 -0.69 1.93
C ILE A 129 11.22 -1.49 0.62
N ARG A 130 10.86 -0.86 -0.52
CA ARG A 130 10.50 -1.60 -1.75
C ARG A 130 11.64 -2.48 -2.26
N LEU A 131 12.85 -1.95 -2.35
CA LEU A 131 14.00 -2.68 -2.86
C LEU A 131 14.36 -3.84 -1.91
N SER A 132 14.23 -3.64 -0.59
CA SER A 132 14.45 -4.70 0.39
C SER A 132 13.41 -5.82 0.30
N MET A 133 12.16 -5.46 0.10
CA MET A 133 11.10 -6.44 -0.12
C MET A 133 11.18 -7.15 -1.48
N GLN A 134 12.02 -6.65 -2.40
CA GLN A 134 12.35 -7.31 -3.67
C GLN A 134 13.60 -8.20 -3.57
N GLY A 135 14.33 -8.15 -2.45
CA GLY A 135 15.63 -8.81 -2.29
C GLY A 135 16.75 -8.13 -3.09
N VAL A 136 16.55 -6.89 -3.53
CA VAL A 136 17.55 -6.11 -4.29
C VAL A 136 18.55 -5.44 -3.36
N GLU A 137 18.11 -5.03 -2.17
CA GLU A 137 18.96 -4.43 -1.14
C GLU A 137 18.51 -4.87 0.26
N GLY A 138 19.19 -4.37 1.29
CA GLY A 138 18.79 -4.63 2.67
C GLY A 138 19.31 -5.96 3.18
N GLY A 139 20.18 -5.89 4.17
CA GLY A 139 20.72 -7.07 4.85
C GLY A 139 19.80 -7.56 5.96
N GLU A 140 20.27 -8.60 6.64
CA GLU A 140 19.63 -9.18 7.83
C GLU A 140 19.25 -8.11 8.87
N ALA A 141 20.13 -7.15 9.16
CA ALA A 141 19.89 -6.10 10.14
C ALA A 141 18.61 -5.30 9.86
N LEU A 142 18.41 -4.86 8.60
CA LEU A 142 17.21 -4.10 8.22
C LEU A 142 15.94 -4.96 8.32
N LEU A 143 15.99 -6.21 7.85
CA LEU A 143 14.83 -7.12 7.89
C LEU A 143 14.44 -7.47 9.33
N ARG A 144 15.43 -7.69 10.19
CA ARG A 144 15.24 -7.96 11.62
C ARG A 144 14.67 -6.73 12.34
N ALA A 145 15.19 -5.54 12.06
CA ALA A 145 14.65 -4.29 12.59
C ALA A 145 13.21 -4.02 12.12
N LEU A 146 12.91 -4.28 10.84
CA LEU A 146 11.56 -4.17 10.28
C LEU A 146 10.59 -5.17 10.93
N ALA A 147 11.02 -6.42 11.13
CA ALA A 147 10.23 -7.43 11.84
C ALA A 147 9.92 -6.99 13.28
N GLY A 148 10.92 -6.47 13.99
CA GLY A 148 10.75 -5.90 15.33
C GLY A 148 9.77 -4.71 15.35
N PHE A 149 9.85 -3.83 14.35
CA PHE A 149 8.90 -2.72 14.18
C PHE A 149 7.46 -3.21 13.97
N ILE A 150 7.24 -4.19 13.07
CA ILE A 150 5.92 -4.77 12.83
C ILE A 150 5.42 -5.50 14.10
N ALA A 151 6.29 -6.17 14.84
CA ALA A 151 5.95 -6.80 16.11
C ALA A 151 5.47 -5.79 17.15
N ARG A 152 6.17 -4.66 17.33
CA ARG A 152 5.73 -3.56 18.21
C ARG A 152 4.37 -3.02 17.79
N MET A 153 4.17 -2.77 16.49
CA MET A 153 2.88 -2.33 15.94
C MET A 153 1.76 -3.34 16.28
N HIS A 154 1.99 -4.63 16.10
CA HIS A 154 1.00 -5.66 16.39
C HIS A 154 0.70 -5.83 17.89
N ARG A 155 1.71 -5.68 18.77
CA ARG A 155 1.51 -5.67 20.23
C ARG A 155 0.66 -4.49 20.68
N ALA A 156 0.82 -3.32 20.06
CA ALA A 156 -0.04 -2.16 20.27
C ALA A 156 -1.45 -2.30 19.66
N GLY A 157 -1.83 -3.48 19.15
CA GLY A 157 -3.15 -3.73 18.58
C GLY A 157 -3.39 -3.03 17.24
N ILE A 158 -2.34 -2.68 16.49
CA ILE A 158 -2.44 -1.91 15.25
C ILE A 158 -2.41 -2.84 14.03
N HIS A 159 -3.42 -2.73 13.18
CA HIS A 159 -3.52 -3.47 11.91
C HIS A 159 -3.60 -2.49 10.73
N HIS A 160 -2.57 -2.47 9.89
CA HIS A 160 -2.55 -1.62 8.71
C HIS A 160 -3.08 -2.37 7.47
N ILE A 161 -4.34 -2.17 7.09
CA ILE A 161 -5.02 -2.98 6.05
C ILE A 161 -4.31 -2.92 4.69
N ASP A 162 -3.66 -1.78 4.40
CA ASP A 162 -2.94 -1.54 3.16
C ASP A 162 -1.42 -1.49 3.37
N LEU A 163 -0.88 -2.27 4.30
CA LEU A 163 0.57 -2.29 4.57
C LEU A 163 1.27 -2.83 3.33
N SER A 164 2.10 -2.01 2.70
CA SER A 164 2.83 -2.36 1.49
C SER A 164 4.22 -1.75 1.56
N PRO A 165 5.20 -2.20 0.76
CA PRO A 165 6.58 -1.74 0.91
C PRO A 165 6.73 -0.23 0.72
N GLY A 166 5.95 0.35 -0.19
CA GLY A 166 5.94 1.79 -0.40
C GLY A 166 5.22 2.60 0.69
N ASN A 167 4.69 1.95 1.73
CA ASN A 167 4.01 2.61 2.86
C ASN A 167 4.80 2.48 4.18
N VAL A 168 6.00 1.92 4.13
CA VAL A 168 6.91 1.86 5.27
C VAL A 168 8.19 2.57 4.84
N LEU A 169 8.40 3.73 5.43
CA LEU A 169 9.63 4.49 5.27
C LEU A 169 10.60 4.11 6.38
N TYR A 170 11.90 4.25 6.11
CA TYR A 170 12.94 4.11 7.10
C TYR A 170 14.07 5.11 6.87
N ARG A 171 14.80 5.40 7.93
CA ARG A 171 16.11 6.05 7.90
C ARG A 171 17.03 5.34 8.89
N THR A 172 18.32 5.51 8.68
CA THR A 172 19.37 4.94 9.52
C THR A 172 20.14 6.08 10.15
N ASP A 173 20.35 6.04 11.46
CA ASP A 173 21.16 7.04 12.15
C ASP A 173 22.66 6.76 12.03
N GLU A 174 23.48 7.64 12.60
CA GLU A 174 24.95 7.54 12.57
C GLU A 174 25.49 6.27 13.25
N LYS A 175 24.68 5.64 14.13
CA LYS A 175 25.03 4.40 14.84
C LYS A 175 24.57 3.15 14.10
N GLY A 176 23.90 3.30 12.96
CA GLY A 176 23.37 2.19 12.17
C GLY A 176 21.97 1.73 12.59
N GLU A 177 21.30 2.44 13.51
CA GLU A 177 19.98 2.06 14.01
C GLU A 177 18.85 2.51 13.08
N TYR A 178 17.85 1.66 12.92
CA TYR A 178 16.73 1.90 12.00
C TYR A 178 15.52 2.53 12.69
N SER A 179 15.08 3.68 12.18
CA SER A 179 13.79 4.29 12.51
C SER A 179 12.80 4.09 11.38
N PHE A 180 11.61 3.57 11.70
CA PHE A 180 10.55 3.28 10.71
C PHE A 180 9.34 4.20 10.87
N TYR A 181 8.75 4.59 9.74
CA TYR A 181 7.60 5.49 9.69
C TYR A 181 6.52 4.93 8.75
N LEU A 182 5.28 4.85 9.24
CA LEU A 182 4.13 4.48 8.40
C LEU A 182 3.58 5.70 7.66
N ILE A 183 3.19 5.48 6.40
CA ILE A 183 2.43 6.44 5.60
C ILE A 183 1.18 5.77 4.99
N ASP A 184 0.31 6.54 4.34
CA ASP A 184 -0.99 6.07 3.82
C ASP A 184 -1.94 5.52 4.90
N LEU A 185 -2.06 6.27 6.00
CA LEU A 185 -2.70 5.86 7.25
C LEU A 185 -4.24 5.75 7.19
N ASN A 186 -4.90 6.14 6.10
CA ASN A 186 -6.36 6.26 6.06
C ASN A 186 -7.14 4.93 6.17
N ARG A 187 -6.46 3.77 6.23
CA ARG A 187 -7.07 2.43 6.34
C ARG A 187 -6.38 1.56 7.39
N MET A 188 -6.34 2.07 8.62
CA MET A 188 -5.88 1.31 9.79
C MET A 188 -7.07 0.85 10.65
N LYS A 189 -6.85 -0.22 11.40
CA LYS A 189 -7.72 -0.65 12.50
C LYS A 189 -6.87 -0.72 13.76
N PHE A 190 -7.45 -0.32 14.87
CA PHE A 190 -6.84 -0.39 16.17
C PHE A 190 -7.73 -1.24 17.07
N TYR A 191 -7.11 -2.11 17.85
CA TYR A 191 -7.76 -3.01 18.78
C TYR A 191 -7.19 -2.76 20.16
N ASP A 192 -7.98 -3.03 21.20
CA ASP A 192 -7.55 -2.83 22.60
C ASP A 192 -6.59 -3.93 23.07
N LYS A 193 -6.48 -5.01 22.29
CA LYS A 193 -5.57 -6.14 22.53
C LYS A 193 -4.59 -6.29 21.36
N PRO A 194 -3.40 -6.89 21.60
CA PRO A 194 -2.48 -7.29 20.55
C PRO A 194 -3.19 -8.06 19.42
N ILE A 195 -2.75 -7.84 18.17
CA ILE A 195 -3.22 -8.65 17.04
C ILE A 195 -2.29 -9.84 16.81
N VAL A 196 -2.88 -11.02 16.60
CA VAL A 196 -2.16 -12.28 16.45
C VAL A 196 -2.73 -13.13 15.30
N GLY A 197 -2.03 -14.22 14.99
CA GLY A 197 -2.44 -15.22 14.00
C GLY A 197 -2.74 -14.62 12.64
N ARG A 198 -3.80 -15.12 11.99
CA ARG A 198 -4.19 -14.73 10.63
C ARG A 198 -4.35 -13.22 10.42
N LYS A 199 -4.81 -12.49 11.44
CA LYS A 199 -4.97 -11.02 11.39
C LYS A 199 -3.61 -10.30 11.31
N ALA A 200 -2.64 -10.76 12.08
CA ALA A 200 -1.26 -10.25 12.02
C ALA A 200 -0.60 -10.64 10.69
N TYR A 201 -0.75 -11.90 10.25
CA TYR A 201 -0.14 -12.39 9.00
C TYR A 201 -0.67 -11.64 7.77
N ALA A 202 -1.92 -11.19 7.79
CA ALA A 202 -2.50 -10.38 6.71
C ALA A 202 -1.76 -9.04 6.45
N ASN A 203 -1.01 -8.50 7.42
CA ASN A 203 -0.15 -7.33 7.21
C ASN A 203 1.08 -7.63 6.35
N PHE A 204 1.54 -8.88 6.31
CA PHE A 204 2.67 -9.31 5.48
C PHE A 204 2.27 -9.62 4.05
N ALA A 205 0.98 -9.88 3.80
CA ALA A 205 0.46 -10.50 2.57
C ALA A 205 0.88 -9.83 1.25
N ARG A 206 1.24 -8.55 1.28
CA ARG A 206 1.67 -7.80 0.08
C ARG A 206 3.03 -7.13 0.23
N LEU A 207 3.77 -7.41 1.30
CA LEU A 207 5.10 -6.85 1.52
C LEU A 207 6.06 -7.39 0.45
N SER A 208 6.18 -8.71 0.30
CA SER A 208 7.11 -9.26 -0.68
C SER A 208 6.46 -10.24 -1.65
N PHE A 209 6.73 -10.04 -2.93
CA PHE A 209 6.47 -11.07 -3.94
C PHE A 209 7.58 -12.13 -3.98
N CYS A 210 8.72 -11.93 -3.32
CA CYS A 210 9.77 -12.92 -3.20
C CYS A 210 9.47 -13.86 -2.02
N PRO A 211 9.23 -15.17 -2.25
CA PRO A 211 8.94 -16.09 -1.15
C PRO A 211 10.07 -16.20 -0.12
N ALA A 212 11.34 -16.11 -0.56
CA ALA A 212 12.51 -16.16 0.31
C ALA A 212 12.56 -14.97 1.28
N VAL A 213 12.45 -13.74 0.76
CA VAL A 213 12.40 -12.53 1.61
C VAL A 213 11.18 -12.56 2.54
N SER A 214 10.02 -13.00 2.04
CA SER A 214 8.82 -13.17 2.87
C SER A 214 8.98 -14.21 3.97
N LYS A 215 9.81 -15.25 3.77
CA LYS A 215 10.11 -16.30 4.76
C LYS A 215 11.02 -15.72 5.84
N GLN A 216 12.13 -15.12 5.43
CA GLN A 216 13.10 -14.53 6.33
C GLN A 216 12.47 -13.44 7.23
N LEU A 217 11.64 -12.57 6.66
CA LEU A 217 10.93 -11.55 7.45
C LEU A 217 9.94 -12.18 8.45
N ALA A 218 9.32 -13.31 8.10
CA ALA A 218 8.41 -14.03 8.99
C ALA A 218 9.16 -14.75 10.12
N GLU A 219 10.36 -15.28 9.86
CA GLU A 219 11.25 -15.88 10.86
C GLU A 219 11.68 -14.85 11.90
N TYR A 220 12.20 -13.69 11.47
CA TYR A 220 12.55 -12.61 12.39
C TYR A 220 11.35 -12.05 13.15
N TYR A 221 10.16 -12.06 12.54
CA TYR A 221 8.94 -11.64 13.22
C TYR A 221 8.51 -12.66 14.28
N ALA A 222 8.63 -13.96 14.00
CA ALA A 222 8.35 -15.02 14.96
C ALA A 222 9.29 -14.91 16.17
N GLU A 223 10.59 -14.73 15.91
CA GLU A 223 11.60 -14.52 16.94
C GLU A 223 11.28 -13.30 17.80
N ALA A 224 11.01 -12.15 17.17
CA ALA A 224 10.64 -10.93 17.88
C ALA A 224 9.40 -11.12 18.78
N GLN A 225 8.46 -11.99 18.41
CA GLN A 225 7.23 -12.24 19.17
C GLN A 225 7.33 -13.44 20.13
N GLY A 226 8.44 -14.19 20.14
CA GLY A 226 8.54 -15.45 20.89
C GLY A 226 7.53 -16.51 20.44
N LEU A 227 7.22 -16.57 19.13
CA LEU A 227 6.24 -17.49 18.55
C LEU A 227 6.93 -18.65 17.85
N ASN A 228 6.20 -19.75 17.66
CA ASN A 228 6.66 -20.87 16.82
C ASN A 228 6.92 -20.38 15.38
N THR A 229 8.16 -20.54 14.93
CA THR A 229 8.64 -20.08 13.63
C THR A 229 7.87 -20.70 12.47
N ASP A 230 7.70 -22.03 12.47
CA ASP A 230 7.07 -22.74 11.35
C ASP A 230 5.61 -22.31 11.13
N GLY A 231 4.83 -22.19 12.21
CA GLY A 231 3.44 -21.74 12.15
C GLY A 231 3.31 -20.30 11.65
N VAL A 232 4.22 -19.41 12.06
CA VAL A 232 4.27 -18.01 11.59
C VAL A 232 4.65 -17.96 10.11
N VAL A 233 5.71 -18.67 9.71
CA VAL A 233 6.16 -18.74 8.31
C VAL A 233 5.04 -19.29 7.43
N GLN A 234 4.43 -20.41 7.80
CA GLN A 234 3.32 -21.00 7.05
C GLN A 234 2.13 -20.02 6.93
N GLY A 235 1.78 -19.35 8.02
CA GLY A 235 0.69 -18.37 8.05
C GLY A 235 0.94 -17.15 7.16
N VAL A 236 2.14 -16.57 7.24
CA VAL A 236 2.56 -15.43 6.40
C VAL A 236 2.62 -15.83 4.93
N GLN A 237 3.25 -16.96 4.60
CA GLN A 237 3.34 -17.46 3.22
C GLN A 237 1.94 -17.72 2.64
N SER A 238 1.03 -18.28 3.44
CA SER A 238 -0.36 -18.54 3.03
C SER A 238 -1.14 -17.26 2.72
N GLU A 239 -1.02 -16.22 3.56
CA GLU A 239 -1.69 -14.94 3.31
C GLU A 239 -1.06 -14.19 2.11
N SER A 240 0.26 -14.26 1.94
CA SER A 240 0.96 -13.74 0.76
C SER A 240 0.52 -14.45 -0.52
N ASP A 241 0.56 -15.78 -0.54
CA ASP A 241 0.13 -16.56 -1.71
C ASP A 241 -1.35 -16.29 -2.05
N ARG A 242 -2.23 -16.22 -1.06
CA ARG A 242 -3.65 -15.85 -1.26
C ARG A 242 -3.78 -14.46 -1.90
N PHE A 243 -3.03 -13.47 -1.39
CA PHE A 243 -3.06 -12.12 -1.94
C PHE A 243 -2.58 -12.10 -3.39
N PHE A 244 -1.38 -12.61 -3.67
CA PHE A 244 -0.79 -12.56 -5.01
C PHE A 244 -1.57 -13.40 -6.02
N ARG A 245 -2.11 -14.55 -5.62
CA ARG A 245 -3.02 -15.36 -6.45
C ARG A 245 -4.25 -14.58 -6.88
N SER A 246 -4.84 -13.79 -5.98
CA SER A 246 -5.98 -12.92 -6.30
C SER A 246 -5.62 -11.79 -7.30
N LYS A 247 -4.33 -11.49 -7.47
CA LYS A 247 -3.83 -10.41 -8.33
C LYS A 247 -3.25 -10.87 -9.66
N VAL A 248 -3.10 -12.18 -9.91
CA VAL A 248 -2.54 -12.74 -11.15
C VAL A 248 -3.12 -12.05 -12.39
N ARG A 249 -4.45 -12.05 -12.55
CA ARG A 249 -5.13 -11.36 -13.67
C ARG A 249 -4.79 -9.87 -13.76
N LYS A 250 -4.76 -9.17 -12.62
CA LYS A 250 -4.51 -7.73 -12.57
C LYS A 250 -3.09 -7.42 -13.01
N TYR A 251 -2.10 -8.16 -12.51
CA TYR A 251 -0.69 -7.97 -12.82
C TYR A 251 -0.35 -8.41 -14.23
N ALA A 252 -0.88 -9.54 -14.67
CA ALA A 252 -0.75 -9.99 -16.06
C ALA A 252 -1.27 -8.96 -17.06
N ARG A 253 -2.46 -8.39 -16.80
CA ARG A 253 -3.01 -7.30 -17.62
C ARG A 253 -2.14 -6.05 -17.59
N LYS A 254 -1.58 -5.69 -16.42
CA LYS A 254 -0.71 -4.52 -16.29
C LYS A 254 0.54 -4.72 -17.16
N ALA A 255 1.21 -5.85 -17.01
CA ALA A 255 2.40 -6.20 -17.78
C ALA A 255 2.13 -6.22 -19.29
N LEU A 256 1.18 -7.03 -19.76
CA LEU A 256 0.99 -7.27 -21.19
C LEU A 256 0.34 -6.10 -21.94
N VAL A 257 -0.55 -5.35 -21.29
CA VAL A 257 -1.33 -4.30 -21.95
C VAL A 257 -0.76 -2.90 -21.74
N ARG A 258 -0.16 -2.62 -20.57
CA ARG A 258 0.31 -1.26 -20.25
C ARG A 258 1.82 -1.12 -20.38
N GLU A 259 2.57 -2.08 -19.85
CA GLU A 259 4.04 -1.98 -19.77
C GLU A 259 4.67 -2.47 -21.07
N GLN A 260 4.36 -3.69 -21.49
CA GLN A 260 4.93 -4.31 -22.70
C GLN A 260 4.18 -3.96 -23.98
N LYS A 261 2.92 -3.48 -23.87
CA LYS A 261 2.02 -3.17 -25.00
C LYS A 261 1.88 -4.31 -26.04
N ARG A 262 2.16 -5.55 -25.66
CA ARG A 262 2.07 -6.75 -26.52
C ARG A 262 0.63 -7.14 -26.85
N MET A 263 -0.35 -6.61 -26.13
CA MET A 263 -1.75 -7.00 -26.27
C MET A 263 -2.71 -5.84 -26.05
N SER A 264 -3.82 -5.84 -26.79
CA SER A 264 -4.94 -4.94 -26.49
C SER A 264 -5.74 -5.40 -25.26
N ARG A 265 -6.51 -4.47 -24.66
CA ARG A 265 -7.40 -4.78 -23.52
C ARG A 265 -8.44 -5.85 -23.86
N SER A 266 -8.99 -5.82 -25.07
CA SER A 266 -9.99 -6.77 -25.56
C SER A 266 -9.38 -8.14 -25.81
N ALA A 267 -8.19 -8.20 -26.40
CA ALA A 267 -7.45 -9.45 -26.60
C ALA A 267 -7.15 -10.15 -25.26
N PHE A 268 -6.61 -9.42 -24.27
CA PHE A 268 -6.38 -9.98 -22.93
C PHE A 268 -7.68 -10.47 -22.27
N ARG A 269 -8.79 -9.74 -22.42
CA ARG A 269 -10.10 -10.15 -21.89
C ARG A 269 -10.56 -11.47 -22.50
N ARG A 270 -10.47 -11.63 -23.83
CA ARG A 270 -10.84 -12.88 -24.51
C ARG A 270 -9.95 -14.05 -24.07
N ALA A 271 -8.64 -13.84 -24.03
CA ALA A 271 -7.68 -14.85 -23.55
C ALA A 271 -7.99 -15.31 -22.13
N TYR A 272 -8.28 -14.37 -21.22
CA TYR A 272 -8.63 -14.70 -19.83
C TYR A 272 -9.96 -15.46 -19.71
N ILE A 273 -10.98 -15.10 -20.51
CA ILE A 273 -12.25 -15.83 -20.52
C ILE A 273 -12.01 -17.25 -21.02
N ARG A 274 -11.27 -17.42 -22.12
CA ARG A 274 -10.90 -18.74 -22.64
C ARG A 274 -10.17 -19.58 -21.59
N TYR A 275 -9.17 -19.02 -20.91
CA TYR A 275 -8.47 -19.68 -19.81
C TYR A 275 -9.45 -20.17 -18.73
N ARG A 276 -10.38 -19.31 -18.28
CA ARG A 276 -11.36 -19.69 -17.25
C ARG A 276 -12.30 -20.81 -17.72
N SER A 277 -12.79 -20.75 -18.95
CA SER A 277 -13.70 -21.75 -19.49
C SER A 277 -13.01 -23.10 -19.66
N VAL A 278 -11.80 -23.11 -20.25
CA VAL A 278 -11.01 -24.34 -20.41
C VAL A 278 -10.70 -24.96 -19.05
N ARG A 279 -10.30 -24.15 -18.06
CA ARG A 279 -10.02 -24.63 -16.70
C ARG A 279 -11.24 -25.22 -16.01
N LEU A 280 -12.41 -24.59 -16.16
CA LEU A 280 -13.65 -25.12 -15.61
C LEU A 280 -13.97 -26.49 -16.21
N ILE A 281 -13.95 -26.60 -17.54
CA ILE A 281 -14.28 -27.85 -18.24
C ILE A 281 -13.25 -28.93 -17.91
N ARG A 282 -11.95 -28.59 -17.86
CA ARG A 282 -10.91 -29.54 -17.43
C ARG A 282 -11.21 -30.06 -16.02
N LYS A 283 -11.52 -29.20 -15.05
CA LYS A 283 -11.80 -29.64 -13.67
C LYS A 283 -13.03 -30.54 -13.58
N LEU A 284 -13.99 -30.40 -14.48
CA LEU A 284 -15.17 -31.27 -14.56
C LEU A 284 -14.89 -32.60 -15.27
N THR A 285 -14.02 -32.60 -16.28
CA THR A 285 -13.83 -33.74 -17.20
C THR A 285 -12.56 -34.54 -16.99
N GLY A 286 -11.57 -33.99 -16.28
CA GLY A 286 -10.24 -34.59 -16.16
C GLY A 286 -9.43 -34.64 -17.47
N CYS A 287 -9.91 -34.00 -18.55
CA CYS A 287 -9.31 -34.14 -19.88
C CYS A 287 -7.88 -33.58 -19.97
N THR A 288 -6.92 -34.45 -20.29
CA THR A 288 -5.49 -34.10 -20.44
C THR A 288 -5.22 -33.14 -21.61
N ARG A 289 -6.02 -33.20 -22.68
CA ARG A 289 -5.93 -32.24 -23.79
C ARG A 289 -6.31 -30.83 -23.34
N LEU A 290 -7.33 -30.70 -22.50
CA LEU A 290 -7.72 -29.40 -21.94
C LEU A 290 -6.67 -28.86 -20.96
N PHE A 291 -5.99 -29.74 -20.23
CA PHE A 291 -4.84 -29.34 -19.41
C PHE A 291 -3.72 -28.70 -20.22
N ARG A 292 -3.36 -29.28 -21.38
CA ARG A 292 -2.35 -28.69 -22.28
C ARG A 292 -2.78 -27.28 -22.75
N ILE A 293 -4.01 -27.14 -23.23
CA ILE A 293 -4.55 -25.85 -23.66
C ILE A 293 -4.57 -24.83 -22.51
N GLU A 294 -4.96 -25.24 -21.30
CA GLU A 294 -4.95 -24.38 -20.12
C GLU A 294 -3.53 -23.92 -19.75
N ASN A 295 -2.57 -24.84 -19.79
CA ASN A 295 -1.16 -24.56 -19.51
C ASN A 295 -0.57 -23.56 -20.52
N ASP A 296 -0.90 -23.72 -21.80
CA ASP A 296 -0.47 -22.79 -22.86
C ASP A 296 -1.06 -21.39 -22.66
N LEU A 297 -2.36 -21.31 -22.31
CA LEU A 297 -3.03 -20.05 -22.01
C LEU A 297 -2.46 -19.40 -20.74
N TYR A 298 -2.11 -20.19 -19.73
CA TYR A 298 -1.45 -19.70 -18.52
C TYR A 298 -0.07 -19.11 -18.85
N THR A 299 0.78 -19.89 -19.52
CA THR A 299 2.16 -19.48 -19.87
C THR A 299 2.16 -18.24 -20.75
N SER A 300 1.26 -18.19 -21.74
CA SER A 300 1.18 -17.08 -22.69
C SER A 300 0.69 -15.77 -22.07
N TYR A 301 -0.23 -15.84 -21.09
CA TYR A 301 -1.00 -14.66 -20.68
C TYR A 301 -1.06 -14.38 -19.18
N LEU A 302 -0.81 -15.36 -18.32
CA LEU A 302 -0.98 -15.21 -16.87
C LEU A 302 0.31 -15.38 -16.08
N GLU A 303 1.30 -16.12 -16.59
CA GLU A 303 2.55 -16.39 -15.89
C GLU A 303 3.28 -15.10 -15.50
N VAL A 304 3.37 -14.13 -16.41
CA VAL A 304 3.95 -12.81 -16.15
C VAL A 304 3.28 -12.05 -14.98
N GLY A 305 2.04 -12.39 -14.64
CA GLY A 305 1.31 -11.84 -13.51
C GLY A 305 1.32 -12.70 -12.25
N ASP A 306 1.77 -13.96 -12.33
CA ASP A 306 1.85 -14.90 -11.21
C ASP A 306 3.20 -14.76 -10.50
N LEU A 307 3.41 -13.59 -9.91
CA LEU A 307 4.69 -13.15 -9.33
C LEU A 307 5.29 -14.10 -8.28
N ARG A 308 4.44 -14.92 -7.64
CA ARG A 308 4.83 -15.91 -6.63
C ARG A 308 4.67 -17.35 -7.11
N HIS A 309 4.38 -17.57 -8.39
CA HIS A 309 4.09 -18.88 -8.99
C HIS A 309 3.01 -19.67 -8.25
N THR A 310 2.05 -18.97 -7.67
CA THR A 310 0.99 -19.53 -6.82
C THR A 310 0.01 -20.36 -7.63
N LEU A 311 -0.33 -19.89 -8.82
CA LEU A 311 -1.24 -20.57 -9.72
C LEU A 311 -0.50 -21.70 -10.44
N LYS A 312 0.77 -21.47 -10.81
CA LYS A 312 1.66 -22.50 -11.35
C LYS A 312 1.74 -23.73 -10.44
N ARG A 313 2.15 -23.55 -9.18
CA ARG A 313 2.26 -24.65 -8.21
C ARG A 313 0.92 -25.35 -7.98
N ALA A 314 -0.14 -24.58 -7.77
CA ALA A 314 -1.44 -25.14 -7.38
C ALA A 314 -2.17 -25.87 -8.51
N GLU A 315 -1.80 -25.65 -9.77
CA GLU A 315 -2.41 -26.35 -10.92
C GLU A 315 -1.41 -27.26 -11.65
N GLY A 316 -0.15 -27.33 -11.22
CA GLY A 316 0.88 -28.18 -11.83
C GLY A 316 1.34 -27.72 -13.21
N TYR A 317 1.31 -26.42 -13.48
CA TYR A 317 1.70 -25.88 -14.80
C TYR A 317 3.21 -25.94 -15.02
N SER A 318 3.60 -26.23 -16.26
CA SER A 318 4.98 -26.31 -16.71
C SER A 318 5.24 -25.22 -17.74
N SER A 319 6.30 -24.44 -17.58
CA SER A 319 6.76 -23.58 -18.68
C SER A 319 7.29 -24.49 -19.79
N PRO A 320 7.08 -24.19 -21.08
CA PRO A 320 7.73 -24.91 -22.15
C PRO A 320 9.23 -24.89 -21.89
N LYS A 321 9.89 -26.05 -21.95
CA LYS A 321 11.36 -26.09 -21.97
C LYS A 321 11.76 -25.18 -23.13
N ASN A 322 12.58 -24.15 -22.86
CA ASN A 322 13.28 -23.47 -23.94
C ASN A 322 14.06 -24.58 -24.64
N VAL A 323 13.62 -24.94 -25.84
CA VAL A 323 14.47 -25.65 -26.79
C VAL A 323 15.54 -24.63 -27.12
N GLN A 324 16.70 -24.79 -26.46
CA GLN A 324 17.91 -24.02 -26.79
C GLN A 324 18.35 -24.34 -28.20
#